data_AF-A0A367E7Y5-F1
#
_entry.id   AF-A0A367E7Y5-F1
#
_cell.length_a   1.000
_cell.length_b   1.000
_cell.length_c   1.000
_cell.angle_alpha   90.00
_cell.angle_beta   90.00
_cell.angle_gamma   90.00
#
_symmetry.space_group_name_H-M   'P 1'
#
loop_
_entity.id
_entity.type
_entity.pdbx_description
1 polymer ?
#
loop_
_entity_poly.entity_id
_entity_poly.type
_entity_poly.pdbx_seq_one_letter_code
_entity_poly.pdbx_strand_id
1 'polypeptide(L)' 'MRQSGTFDEDGTIRCTFDVAPGSATAALTGLTGDGSYEVRHGQEKVAVTFSYTLG' A
#
# COMPACT_ATOMS: atom_id res chain seq x y z
N MET A 1 -7.62 2.30 4.81
CA MET A 1 -6.91 1.65 3.69
C MET A 1 -7.29 0.18 3.63
N ARG A 2 -7.33 -0.40 2.44
CA ARG A 2 -7.47 -1.83 2.22
C ARG A 2 -6.15 -2.37 1.68
N GLN A 3 -5.80 -3.59 2.06
CA GLN A 3 -4.63 -4.27 1.55
C GLN A 3 -5.01 -5.67 1.05
N SER A 4 -4.34 -6.12 0.00
CA SER A 4 -4.44 -7.48 -0.52
C SER A 4 -3.06 -7.97 -0.92
N GLY A 5 -2.73 -9.23 -0.68
CA GLY A 5 -1.39 -9.74 -0.97
C GLY A 5 -1.31 -11.25 -1.07
N THR A 6 -0.18 -11.72 -1.58
CA THR A 6 0.16 -13.13 -1.77
C THR A 6 1.47 -13.47 -1.07
N PHE A 7 1.60 -14.75 -0.70
CA PHE A 7 2.83 -15.35 -0.22
C PHE A 7 3.39 -16.22 -1.33
N ASP A 8 4.56 -15.86 -1.85
CA ASP A 8 5.24 -16.62 -2.89
C ASP A 8 6.11 -17.72 -2.26
N GLU A 9 6.45 -18.75 -3.03
CA GLU A 9 7.17 -19.95 -2.54
C GLU A 9 8.58 -19.64 -2.01
N ASP A 10 9.20 -18.57 -2.48
CA ASP A 10 10.51 -18.07 -2.03
C ASP A 10 10.43 -17.28 -0.71
N GLY A 11 9.22 -17.16 -0.14
CA GLY A 11 8.95 -16.38 1.06
C GLY A 11 8.78 -14.88 0.80
N THR A 12 8.76 -14.43 -0.46
CA THR A 12 8.42 -13.05 -0.82
C THR A 12 6.93 -12.81 -0.59
N ILE A 13 6.60 -11.69 0.06
CA ILE A 13 5.21 -11.25 0.21
C ILE A 13 4.97 -10.08 -0.73
N ARG A 14 4.02 -10.23 -1.64
CA ARG A 14 3.62 -9.17 -2.58
C ARG A 14 2.30 -8.57 -2.17
N CYS A 15 2.28 -7.26 -1.98
CA CYS A 15 1.10 -6.56 -1.50
C CYS A 15 0.74 -5.39 -2.40
N THR A 16 -0.56 -5.21 -2.61
CA THR A 16 -1.16 -3.98 -3.12
C THR A 16 -2.08 -3.40 -2.06
N PHE A 17 -2.22 -2.08 -2.06
CA PHE A 17 -3.13 -1.38 -1.15
C PHE A 17 -3.78 -0.18 -1.84
N ASP A 18 -4.92 0.22 -1.30
CA ASP A 18 -5.69 1.38 -1.76
C ASP A 18 -6.25 2.19 -0.59
N VAL A 19 -6.40 3.50 -0.84
CA VAL A 19 -7.14 4.40 0.06
C VAL A 19 -8.62 4.14 -0.15
N ALA A 20 -9.26 3.54 0.86
CA ALA A 20 -10.69 3.27 0.82
C ALA A 20 -11.46 4.58 0.56
N PRO A 21 -12.41 4.61 -0.39
CA PRO A 21 -13.13 5.82 -0.76
C PRO A 21 -13.76 6.53 0.45
N GLY A 22 -13.54 7.84 0.56
CA GLY A 22 -14.08 8.67 1.65
C GLY A 22 -13.50 8.40 3.04
N SER A 23 -12.47 7.55 3.17
CA SER A 23 -11.88 7.23 4.48
C SER A 23 -10.87 8.27 4.98
N ALA A 24 -10.40 9.16 4.10
CA ALA A 24 -9.41 10.18 4.45
C ALA A 24 -10.07 11.41 5.09
N THR A 25 -9.39 12.00 6.06
CA THR A 25 -9.96 13.04 6.93
C THR A 25 -9.03 14.26 7.07
N ALA A 26 -9.56 15.36 7.61
CA ALA A 26 -8.85 16.61 7.83
C ALA A 26 -8.15 17.09 6.55
N ALA A 27 -6.85 17.37 6.59
CA ALA A 27 -6.06 17.85 5.45
C ALA A 27 -5.94 16.82 4.31
N LEU A 28 -6.36 15.56 4.54
CA LEU A 28 -6.36 14.50 3.52
C LEU A 28 -7.77 14.23 2.99
N THR A 29 -8.77 15.02 3.36
CA THR A 29 -10.11 14.89 2.77
C THR A 29 -10.00 14.97 1.24
N GLY A 30 -10.62 14.04 0.52
CA GLY A 30 -10.50 13.94 -0.94
C GLY A 30 -9.32 13.08 -1.44
N LEU A 31 -8.45 12.60 -0.54
CA LEU A 31 -7.34 11.71 -0.91
C LEU A 31 -7.85 10.41 -1.52
N THR A 32 -7.32 10.09 -2.68
CA THR A 32 -7.39 8.77 -3.30
C THR A 32 -5.99 8.32 -3.69
N GLY A 33 -5.77 7.02 -3.77
CA GLY A 33 -4.47 6.50 -4.17
C GLY A 33 -4.37 5.01 -3.97
N ASP A 34 -3.35 4.45 -4.59
CA ASP A 34 -3.00 3.05 -4.54
C ASP A 34 -1.48 2.88 -4.52
N GLY A 35 -1.05 1.71 -4.08
CA GLY A 35 0.37 1.42 -4.01
C GLY A 35 0.65 -0.05 -3.92
N SER A 36 1.93 -0.37 -3.99
CA SER A 36 2.43 -1.74 -3.88
C SER A 36 3.78 -1.79 -3.19
N TYR A 37 4.06 -2.95 -2.62
CA TYR A 37 5.35 -3.26 -2.03
C TYR A 37 5.62 -4.75 -2.01
N GLU A 38 6.91 -5.09 -1.97
CA GLU A 38 7.38 -6.47 -1.78
C GLU A 38 8.18 -6.55 -0.47
N VAL A 39 7.90 -7.57 0.34
CA VAL A 39 8.64 -7.85 1.57
C VAL A 39 9.43 -9.14 1.37
N ARG A 40 10.73 -9.11 1.67
CA ARG A 40 11.57 -10.30 1.72
C ARG A 40 11.99 -10.61 3.16
N HIS A 41 12.20 -11.89 3.44
CA HIS A 41 12.64 -12.33 4.76
C HIS A 41 13.97 -11.66 5.16
N GLY A 42 14.03 -11.15 6.39
CA GLY A 42 15.21 -10.46 6.93
C GLY A 42 15.40 -9.02 6.44
N GLN A 43 14.50 -8.49 5.62
CA GLN A 43 14.57 -7.11 5.14
C GLN A 43 14.08 -6.14 6.23
N GLU A 44 14.96 -5.24 6.68
CA GLU A 44 14.63 -4.25 7.73
C GLU A 44 13.76 -3.10 7.19
N LYS A 45 13.91 -2.75 5.91
CA LYS A 45 13.21 -1.63 5.27
C LYS A 45 12.63 -2.05 3.93
N VAL A 46 11.34 -1.77 3.76
CA VAL A 46 10.57 -2.10 2.56
C VAL A 46 10.35 -0.82 1.77
N ALA A 47 10.73 -0.84 0.49
CA ALA A 47 10.38 0.23 -0.43
C ALA A 47 8.89 0.15 -0.76
N VAL A 48 8.20 1.27 -0.67
CA VAL A 48 6.77 1.37 -0.96
C VAL A 48 6.58 2.40 -2.06
N THR A 49 5.89 2.01 -3.13
CA THR A 49 5.43 2.94 -4.16
C THR A 49 3.99 3.32 -3.82
N PHE A 50 3.72 4.63 -3.77
CA PHE A 50 2.38 5.15 -3.52
C PHE A 50 2.05 6.25 -4.52
N SER A 51 1.07 5.98 -5.37
CA SER A 51 0.51 6.93 -6.32
C SER A 51 -0.76 7.52 -5.72
N TYR A 52 -0.85 8.84 -5.65
CA TYR A 52 -1.99 9.48 -5.03
C TYR A 52 -2.42 10.77 -5.73
N THR A 53 -3.68 11.11 -5.52
CA THR A 53 -4.26 12.40 -5.87
C THR A 53 -4.97 12.97 -4.65
N LEU A 54 -4.77 14.26 -4.40
CA LEU A 54 -5.47 15.03 -3.38
C LEU A 54 -6.18 16.20 -4.07
N GLY A 55 -7.50 16.27 -3.92
CA GLY A 55 -8.36 17.28 -4.53
C GLY A 55 -9.23 17.99 -3.49
#